data_AF-A0A8S9KB79-F1
#
_entry.id   AF-A0A8S9KB79-F1
#
_cell.length_a   1.000
_cell.length_b   1.000
_cell.length_c   1.000
_cell.angle_alpha   90.00
_cell.angle_beta   90.00
_cell.angle_gamma   90.00
#
_symmetry.space_group_name_H-M   'P 1'
#
loop_
_entity.id
_entity.type
_entity.pdbx_description
1 polymer ?
#
loop_
_entity_poly.entity_id
_entity_poly.type
_entity_poly.pdbx_seq_one_letter_code
_entity_poly.pdbx_strand_id
1 'polypeptide(L)'
;KYPTMSPLKEVVENIQSQVAKIEDDLKVRVAEYNNVRGQLNAINRKQSGSLAVRDLSSLVKPEDIVASEHLETLLAVVPKYSQKDWLACYETLTDFVVPRSSKKLFEDNEYALYTVTLFTRVADNFRTNAREKGFQVRDFEHSVEAQETRKQELEKLVQDQESLRSSLLQCLYWKSEEDAGAGGAMAGLAGDSETHPYVSFTINLA
;
A
#
# COMPACT_ATOMS: atom_id res chain seq x y z
N LYS A 1 -6.79 -26.15 -34.20
CA LYS A 1 -7.39 -26.36 -32.86
C LYS A 1 -8.85 -26.84 -32.92
N TYR A 2 -9.51 -26.80 -34.08
CA TYR A 2 -10.84 -27.40 -34.30
C TYR A 2 -10.76 -28.36 -35.50
N PRO A 3 -11.11 -29.66 -35.34
CA PRO A 3 -11.08 -30.62 -36.44
C PRO A 3 -12.11 -30.24 -37.51
N THR A 4 -11.71 -30.20 -38.78
CA THR A 4 -12.60 -29.92 -39.92
C THR A 4 -13.66 -31.00 -40.15
N MET A 5 -13.56 -32.13 -39.45
CA MET A 5 -14.49 -33.26 -39.51
C MET A 5 -15.59 -33.23 -38.42
N SER A 6 -15.56 -32.25 -37.51
CA SER A 6 -16.59 -32.10 -36.49
C SER A 6 -17.81 -31.36 -37.06
N PRO A 7 -19.05 -31.76 -36.71
CA PRO A 7 -20.25 -31.01 -37.09
C PRO A 7 -20.13 -29.54 -36.67
N LEU A 8 -20.48 -28.61 -37.56
CA LEU A 8 -20.40 -27.16 -37.30
C LEU A 8 -21.06 -26.77 -35.97
N LYS A 9 -22.17 -27.43 -35.62
CA LYS A 9 -22.89 -27.22 -34.37
C LYS A 9 -22.03 -27.52 -33.13
N GLU A 10 -21.28 -28.62 -33.13
CA GLU A 10 -20.38 -28.98 -32.01
C GLU A 10 -19.20 -28.01 -31.91
N VAL A 11 -18.67 -27.53 -33.03
CA VAL A 11 -17.61 -26.52 -33.05
C VAL A 11 -18.11 -25.21 -32.44
N VAL A 12 -19.32 -24.77 -32.81
CA VAL A 12 -19.95 -23.55 -32.26
C VAL A 12 -20.23 -23.69 -30.76
N GLU A 13 -20.80 -24.81 -30.32
CA GLU A 13 -21.07 -25.07 -28.90
C GLU A 13 -19.77 -25.10 -28.07
N ASN A 14 -18.70 -25.69 -28.61
CA ASN A 14 -17.39 -25.71 -27.97
C ASN A 14 -16.78 -24.30 -27.86
N ILE A 15 -16.88 -23.49 -28.91
CA ILE A 15 -16.41 -22.09 -28.88
C ILE A 15 -17.21 -21.29 -27.86
N GLN A 16 -18.54 -21.40 -27.85
CA GLN A 16 -19.40 -20.71 -26.88
C GLN A 16 -19.07 -21.11 -25.44
N SER A 17 -18.84 -22.40 -25.18
CA SER A 17 -18.42 -22.88 -23.86
C SER A 17 -17.03 -22.35 -23.46
N GLN A 18 -16.08 -22.29 -24.39
CA GLN A 18 -14.75 -21.73 -24.13
C GLN A 18 -14.81 -20.23 -23.83
N VAL A 19 -15.59 -19.47 -24.61
CA VAL A 19 -15.80 -18.03 -24.39
C VAL A 19 -16.43 -17.77 -23.02
N ALA A 20 -17.47 -18.52 -22.65
CA ALA A 20 -18.11 -18.39 -21.34
C ALA A 20 -17.14 -18.66 -20.18
N LYS A 21 -16.34 -19.73 -20.29
CA LYS A 21 -15.31 -20.04 -19.28
C LYS A 21 -14.25 -18.93 -19.15
N ILE A 22 -13.81 -18.37 -20.28
CA ILE A 22 -12.84 -17.27 -20.29
C ILE A 22 -13.45 -16.00 -19.66
N GLU A 23 -14.71 -15.70 -19.97
CA GLU A 23 -15.40 -14.54 -19.40
C GLU A 23 -15.55 -14.67 -17.87
N ASP A 24 -15.94 -15.85 -17.38
CA ASP A 24 -16.08 -16.12 -15.95
C ASP A 24 -14.73 -16.04 -15.23
N ASP A 25 -13.67 -16.62 -15.81
CA ASP A 25 -12.32 -16.56 -15.26
C ASP A 25 -11.76 -15.13 -15.21
N LEU A 26 -12.05 -14.32 -16.24
CA LEU A 26 -11.71 -12.89 -16.24
C LEU A 26 -12.47 -12.12 -15.15
N LYS A 27 -13.78 -12.37 -14.98
CA LYS A 27 -14.59 -11.72 -13.94
C LYS A 27 -14.05 -12.01 -12.55
N VAL A 28 -13.66 -13.25 -12.28
CA VAL A 28 -13.06 -13.65 -10.99
C VAL A 28 -11.76 -12.88 -10.76
N ARG A 29 -10.81 -12.90 -11.71
CA ARG A 29 -9.52 -12.20 -11.55
C ARG A 29 -9.67 -10.69 -11.38
N VAL A 30 -10.61 -10.07 -12.10
CA VAL A 30 -10.90 -8.63 -11.97
C VAL A 30 -11.49 -8.31 -10.60
N ALA A 31 -12.38 -9.15 -10.08
CA ALA A 31 -12.95 -8.98 -8.75
C ALA A 31 -11.87 -9.08 -7.65
N GLU A 32 -10.97 -10.07 -7.74
CA GLU A 32 -9.83 -10.24 -6.82
C GLU A 32 -8.89 -9.04 -6.85
N TYR A 33 -8.50 -8.58 -8.04
CA TYR A 33 -7.64 -7.41 -8.20
C TYR A 33 -8.26 -6.15 -7.57
N ASN A 34 -9.55 -5.91 -7.80
CA ASN A 34 -10.25 -4.76 -7.23
C ASN A 34 -10.34 -4.84 -5.69
N ASN A 35 -10.47 -6.04 -5.12
CA ASN A 35 -10.46 -6.23 -3.68
C ASN A 35 -9.09 -5.87 -3.07
N VAL A 36 -7.99 -6.41 -3.60
CA VAL A 36 -6.62 -6.13 -3.12
C VAL A 36 -6.29 -4.64 -3.28
N ARG A 37 -6.61 -4.05 -4.44
CA ARG A 37 -6.45 -2.61 -4.69
C ARG A 37 -7.28 -1.77 -3.71
N GLY A 38 -8.49 -2.20 -3.37
CA GLY A 38 -9.34 -1.55 -2.38
C GLY A 38 -8.72 -1.54 -0.98
N GLN A 39 -8.15 -2.68 -0.56
CA GLN A 39 -7.44 -2.82 0.71
C GLN A 39 -6.20 -1.91 0.75
N LEU A 40 -5.38 -1.90 -0.30
CA LEU A 40 -4.20 -1.04 -0.41
C LEU A 40 -4.57 0.45 -0.36
N ASN A 41 -5.64 0.86 -1.03
CA ASN A 41 -6.13 2.24 -0.96
C ASN A 41 -6.59 2.63 0.46
N ALA A 42 -7.25 1.72 1.17
CA ALA A 42 -7.64 1.95 2.56
C ALA A 42 -6.42 2.10 3.48
N ILE A 43 -5.38 1.28 3.29
CA ILE A 43 -4.11 1.38 4.03
C ILE A 43 -3.39 2.68 3.70
N ASN A 44 -3.28 3.03 2.42
CA ASN A 44 -2.60 4.25 1.98
C ASN A 44 -3.29 5.51 2.53
N ARG A 45 -4.62 5.53 2.60
CA ARG A 45 -5.37 6.63 3.25
C ARG A 45 -5.04 6.76 4.75
N LYS A 46 -4.89 5.65 5.46
CA LYS A 46 -4.47 5.66 6.89
C LYS A 46 -3.02 6.14 7.04
N GLN A 47 -2.18 5.89 6.04
CA GLN A 47 -0.78 6.32 6.03
C GLN A 47 -0.59 7.76 5.52
N SER A 48 -1.52 8.36 4.78
CA SER A 48 -1.34 9.69 4.18
C SER A 48 -1.96 10.85 4.99
N GLY A 49 -2.54 10.59 6.16
CA GLY A 49 -3.16 11.63 6.99
C GLY A 49 -2.17 12.57 7.69
N SER A 50 -2.68 13.60 8.36
CA SER A 50 -1.89 14.45 9.27
C SER A 50 -1.23 13.62 10.39
N LEU A 51 -0.05 14.02 10.88
CA LEU A 51 0.66 13.39 12.01
C LEU A 51 -0.25 13.13 13.23
N ALA A 52 -1.27 13.97 13.43
CA ALA A 52 -2.25 13.82 14.49
C ALA A 52 -3.24 12.66 14.30
N VAL A 53 -3.24 11.95 13.17
CA VAL A 53 -4.15 10.82 12.88
C VAL A 53 -3.45 9.67 12.15
N ARG A 54 -2.34 9.97 11.46
CA ARG A 54 -1.51 9.03 10.70
C ARG A 54 -0.88 7.96 11.59
N ASP A 55 -0.71 6.79 11.00
CA ASP A 55 0.08 5.71 11.59
C ASP A 55 1.57 6.10 11.66
N LEU A 56 2.10 6.18 12.88
CA LEU A 56 3.48 6.58 13.17
C LEU A 56 4.46 5.43 12.97
N SER A 57 3.98 4.19 12.85
CA SER A 57 4.79 3.00 12.61
C SER A 57 5.81 3.19 11.48
N SER A 58 5.41 3.79 10.35
CA SER A 58 6.31 4.00 9.21
C SER A 58 7.42 5.03 9.43
N LEU A 59 7.27 5.91 10.42
CA LEU A 59 8.17 7.05 10.65
C LEU A 59 9.18 6.79 11.78
N VAL A 60 8.86 5.85 12.67
CA VAL A 60 9.69 5.56 13.83
C VAL A 60 10.58 4.37 13.52
N LYS A 61 11.90 4.58 13.65
CA LYS A 61 12.88 3.53 13.52
C LYS A 61 12.99 2.76 14.84
N PRO A 62 13.23 1.43 14.80
CA PRO A 62 13.44 0.64 16.02
C PRO A 62 14.62 1.15 16.85
N GLU A 63 15.62 1.76 16.21
CA GLU A 63 16.80 2.38 16.87
C GLU A 63 16.43 3.56 17.77
N ASP A 64 15.34 4.27 17.46
CA ASP A 64 14.93 5.47 18.16
C ASP A 64 13.94 5.17 19.31
N ILE A 65 13.68 3.88 19.56
CA ILE A 65 12.72 3.43 20.57
C ILE A 65 13.46 2.65 21.63
N VAL A 66 13.41 3.19 22.85
CA VAL A 66 13.89 2.51 24.05
C VAL A 66 12.66 2.02 24.82
N ALA A 67 12.51 0.70 24.90
CA ALA A 67 11.56 0.02 25.77
C ALA A 67 12.35 -0.89 26.71
N SER A 68 12.30 -0.61 28.01
CA SER A 68 12.93 -1.38 29.07
C SER A 68 11.98 -1.42 30.28
N GLU A 69 12.30 -2.23 31.29
CA GLU A 69 11.42 -2.44 32.47
C GLU A 69 10.95 -1.13 33.14
N HIS A 70 11.79 -0.10 33.10
CA HIS A 70 11.52 1.18 33.76
C HIS A 70 11.55 2.38 32.81
N LEU A 71 11.88 2.18 31.54
CA LEU A 71 12.01 3.26 30.55
C LEU A 71 11.12 2.96 29.36
N GLU A 72 10.37 3.96 28.95
CA GLU A 72 9.58 3.93 27.72
C GLU A 72 9.84 5.18 26.90
N THR A 73 9.63 5.06 25.59
CA THR A 73 9.77 6.16 24.64
C THR A 73 8.39 6.56 24.17
N LEU A 74 8.02 7.82 24.43
CA LEU A 74 6.78 8.41 23.95
C LEU A 74 7.04 9.27 22.72
N LEU A 75 6.02 9.38 21.88
CA LEU A 75 6.04 10.22 20.68
C LEU A 75 5.24 11.48 20.92
N ALA A 76 5.88 12.64 20.87
CA ALA A 76 5.22 13.93 21.01
C ALA A 76 5.02 14.60 19.65
N VAL A 77 3.77 14.94 19.36
CA VAL A 77 3.37 15.77 18.22
C VAL A 77 3.35 17.22 18.68
N VAL A 78 4.26 18.01 18.12
CA VAL A 78 4.54 19.39 18.52
C VAL A 78 4.25 20.32 17.34
N PRO A 79 3.46 21.38 17.50
CA PRO A 79 3.24 22.36 16.44
C PRO A 79 4.56 23.03 16.00
N LYS A 80 4.70 23.33 14.71
CA LYS A 80 5.95 23.88 14.14
C LYS A 80 6.40 25.17 14.81
N TYR A 81 5.46 26.03 15.20
CA TYR A 81 5.75 27.29 15.88
C TYR A 81 6.29 27.10 17.31
N SER A 82 5.96 25.99 17.99
CA SER A 82 6.35 25.69 19.37
C SER A 82 7.47 24.65 19.49
N GLN A 83 8.18 24.32 18.41
CA GLN A 83 9.32 23.38 18.46
C GLN A 83 10.43 23.87 19.39
N LYS A 84 10.70 25.19 19.40
CA LYS A 84 11.72 25.78 20.29
C LYS A 84 11.29 25.70 21.75
N ASP A 85 10.03 25.99 22.02
CA ASP A 85 9.47 25.92 23.38
C ASP A 85 9.45 24.49 23.89
N TRP A 86 9.12 23.53 23.03
CA TRP A 86 9.22 22.10 23.33
C TRP A 86 10.63 21.74 23.81
N LEU A 87 11.66 22.01 23.01
CA LEU A 87 13.04 21.70 23.36
C LEU A 87 13.52 22.43 24.63
N ALA A 88 12.95 23.59 24.95
CA ALA A 88 13.27 24.33 26.15
C ALA A 88 12.57 23.78 27.41
N CYS A 89 11.36 23.23 27.29
CA CYS A 89 10.54 22.89 28.44
C CYS A 89 10.29 21.39 28.67
N TYR A 90 10.55 20.52 27.68
CA TYR A 90 10.22 19.09 27.81
C TYR A 90 10.92 18.41 29.00
N GLU A 91 12.14 18.85 29.35
CA GLU A 91 12.91 18.33 30.49
C GLU A 91 12.31 18.73 31.84
N THR A 92 11.53 19.81 31.87
CA THR A 92 10.89 20.37 33.08
C THR A 92 9.42 19.98 33.22
N LEU A 93 8.87 19.23 32.25
CA LEU A 93 7.46 18.81 32.29
C LEU A 93 7.19 17.85 33.43
N THR A 94 8.10 16.92 33.72
CA THR A 94 8.01 15.99 34.84
C THR A 94 9.39 15.59 35.34
N ASP A 95 9.47 15.25 36.62
CA ASP A 95 10.67 14.59 37.16
C ASP A 95 10.88 13.25 36.45
N PHE A 96 12.13 12.82 36.28
CA PHE A 96 12.50 11.56 35.60
C PHE A 96 12.30 11.51 34.08
N VAL A 97 12.36 12.66 33.40
CA VAL A 97 12.59 12.73 31.94
C VAL A 97 14.09 12.64 31.67
N VAL A 98 14.50 11.88 30.64
CA VAL A 98 15.91 11.80 30.25
C VAL A 98 16.30 13.05 29.45
N PRO A 99 17.22 13.90 29.95
CA PRO A 99 17.67 15.08 29.21
C PRO A 99 18.37 14.70 27.91
N ARG A 100 18.22 15.55 26.89
CA ARG A 100 18.73 15.34 25.52
C ARG A 100 18.25 14.04 24.85
N SER A 101 17.20 13.40 25.36
CA SER A 101 16.58 12.24 24.70
C SER A 101 15.69 12.64 23.52
N SER A 102 15.30 13.91 23.42
CA SER A 102 14.36 14.33 22.39
C SER A 102 14.99 14.46 21.01
N LYS A 103 14.51 13.65 20.06
CA LYS A 103 14.98 13.63 18.67
C LYS A 103 13.82 13.89 17.73
N LYS A 104 14.01 14.78 16.76
CA LYS A 104 13.04 15.02 15.69
C LYS A 104 13.08 13.85 14.70
N LEU A 105 11.96 13.14 14.55
CA LEU A 105 11.82 12.04 13.60
C LEU A 105 11.31 12.52 12.25
N PHE A 106 10.26 13.34 12.26
CA PHE A 106 9.57 13.78 11.07
C PHE A 106 9.00 15.19 11.26
N GLU A 107 8.89 15.95 10.18
CA GLU A 107 8.28 17.28 10.16
C GLU A 107 7.33 17.35 8.97
N ASP A 108 6.08 17.71 9.26
CA ASP A 108 5.03 17.98 8.29
C ASP A 108 4.82 19.50 8.15
N ASN A 109 3.81 19.93 7.40
CA ASN A 109 3.52 21.34 7.16
C ASN A 109 3.15 22.12 8.44
N GLU A 110 2.49 21.47 9.41
CA GLU A 110 1.97 22.11 10.62
C GLU A 110 2.57 21.55 11.92
N TYR A 111 2.95 20.27 11.93
CA TYR A 111 3.42 19.56 13.12
C TYR A 111 4.79 18.89 12.91
N ALA A 112 5.53 18.69 13.99
CA ALA A 112 6.75 17.91 14.04
C ALA A 112 6.63 16.81 15.09
N LEU A 113 7.18 15.65 14.77
CA LEU A 113 7.21 14.48 15.62
C LEU A 113 8.55 14.39 16.33
N TYR A 114 8.49 14.35 17.66
CA TYR A 114 9.65 14.17 18.52
C TYR A 114 9.53 12.87 19.32
N THR A 115 10.65 12.20 19.55
CA THR A 115 10.74 11.17 20.60
C THR A 115 11.02 11.85 21.94
N VAL A 116 10.64 11.21 23.04
CA VAL A 116 11.15 11.49 24.40
C VAL A 116 11.21 10.18 25.15
N THR A 117 12.34 9.94 25.82
CA THR A 117 12.49 8.78 26.71
C THR A 117 12.34 9.24 28.15
N LEU A 118 11.51 8.53 28.91
CA LEU A 118 11.18 8.84 30.30
C LEU A 118 10.86 7.56 31.08
N PHE A 119 10.74 7.69 32.40
CA PHE A 119 10.40 6.54 33.23
C PHE A 119 8.92 6.20 33.14
N THR A 120 8.59 4.92 32.95
CA THR A 120 7.19 4.43 32.78
C THR A 120 6.24 4.95 33.86
N ARG A 121 6.71 5.05 35.12
CA ARG A 121 5.93 5.56 36.25
C ARG A 121 5.48 7.03 36.14
N VAL A 122 6.17 7.86 35.35
CA VAL A 122 5.85 9.29 35.18
C VAL A 122 5.18 9.60 33.83
N ALA A 123 4.93 8.57 33.02
CA ALA A 123 4.36 8.72 31.68
C ALA A 123 3.00 9.39 31.66
N ASP A 124 2.12 9.05 32.60
CA ASP A 124 0.78 9.64 32.68
C ASP A 124 0.82 11.11 33.07
N ASN A 125 1.70 11.46 34.00
CA ASN A 125 1.93 12.84 34.41
C ASN A 125 2.52 13.66 33.25
N PHE A 126 3.46 13.07 32.49
CA PHE A 126 4.06 13.71 31.33
C PHE A 126 3.01 13.97 30.24
N ARG A 127 2.16 12.99 29.94
CA ARG A 127 1.04 13.14 29.00
C ARG A 127 0.10 14.27 29.39
N THR A 128 -0.24 14.38 30.67
CA THR A 128 -1.12 15.42 31.19
C THR A 128 -0.47 16.81 31.04
N ASN A 129 0.77 16.97 31.51
CA ASN A 129 1.48 18.25 31.49
C ASN A 129 1.83 18.69 30.05
N ALA A 130 2.15 17.75 29.17
CA ALA A 130 2.37 18.02 27.76
C ALA A 130 1.08 18.53 27.08
N ARG A 131 -0.07 17.91 27.41
CA ARG A 131 -1.37 18.30 26.87
C ARG A 131 -1.81 19.68 27.35
N GLU A 132 -1.52 20.06 28.59
CA GLU A 132 -1.78 21.41 29.11
C GLU A 132 -1.01 22.49 28.34
N LYS A 133 0.19 22.18 27.85
CA LYS A 133 0.97 23.07 26.97
C LYS A 133 0.59 23.00 25.49
N GLY A 134 -0.43 22.22 25.14
CA GLY A 134 -0.88 22.05 23.76
C GLY A 134 -0.05 21.06 22.93
N PHE A 135 0.81 20.25 23.55
CA PHE A 135 1.52 19.17 22.89
C PHE A 135 0.69 17.89 22.95
N GLN A 136 0.58 17.18 21.83
CA GLN A 136 -0.15 15.92 21.80
C GLN A 136 0.84 14.76 21.93
N VAL A 137 0.83 14.07 23.07
CA VAL A 137 1.62 12.86 23.27
C VAL A 137 0.84 11.65 22.76
N ARG A 138 1.49 10.84 21.95
CA ARG A 138 1.00 9.60 21.36
C ARG A 138 1.72 8.44 22.00
N ASP A 139 0.92 7.54 22.52
CA ASP A 139 1.40 6.26 23.02
C ASP A 139 1.72 5.38 21.83
N PHE A 140 2.98 4.99 21.74
CA PHE A 140 3.44 4.10 20.70
C PHE A 140 4.11 2.92 21.36
N GLU A 141 3.31 1.87 21.56
CA GLU A 141 3.85 0.60 21.99
C GLU A 141 4.50 -0.05 20.78
N HIS A 142 5.83 0.03 20.74
CA HIS A 142 6.60 -0.60 19.69
C HIS A 142 6.73 -2.09 19.97
N SER A 143 5.71 -2.85 19.59
CA SER A 143 5.90 -4.26 19.33
C SER A 143 6.60 -4.40 17.97
N VAL A 144 7.91 -4.67 18.00
CA VAL A 144 8.71 -4.98 16.80
C VAL A 144 8.01 -6.08 15.98
N GLU A 145 7.41 -7.05 16.66
CA GLU A 145 6.69 -8.16 16.06
C GLU A 145 5.42 -7.72 15.31
N ALA A 146 4.60 -6.85 15.93
CA ALA A 146 3.38 -6.33 15.29
C ALA A 146 3.70 -5.40 14.10
N GLN A 147 4.80 -4.64 14.21
CA GLN A 147 5.28 -3.76 13.16
C GLN A 147 5.76 -4.55 11.95
N GLU A 148 6.58 -5.57 12.18
CA GLU A 148 7.13 -6.42 11.14
C GLU A 148 6.02 -7.22 10.46
N THR A 149 5.07 -7.77 11.23
CA THR A 149 3.88 -8.46 10.68
C THR A 149 3.10 -7.53 9.76
N ARG A 150 2.81 -6.29 10.18
CA ARG A 150 2.07 -5.31 9.36
C ARG A 150 2.84 -4.93 8.09
N LYS A 151 4.16 -4.81 8.18
CA LYS A 151 5.02 -4.53 7.03
C LYS A 151 5.01 -5.69 6.03
N GLN A 152 5.14 -6.92 6.52
CA GLN A 152 5.06 -8.14 5.71
C GLN A 152 3.69 -8.29 5.05
N GLU A 153 2.60 -8.01 5.77
CA GLU A 153 1.25 -8.01 5.21
C GLU A 153 1.11 -6.98 4.08
N LEU A 154 1.65 -5.77 4.26
CA LEU A 154 1.63 -4.75 3.22
C LEU A 154 2.44 -5.16 1.99
N GLU A 155 3.65 -5.68 2.19
CA GLU A 155 4.53 -6.16 1.13
C GLU A 155 3.86 -7.31 0.35
N LYS A 156 3.23 -8.25 1.07
CA LYS A 156 2.45 -9.31 0.48
C LYS A 156 1.28 -8.78 -0.35
N LEU A 157 0.51 -7.80 0.14
CA LEU A 157 -0.59 -7.20 -0.61
C LEU A 157 -0.10 -6.49 -1.88
N VAL A 158 1.04 -5.82 -1.82
CA VAL A 158 1.66 -5.19 -3.01
C VAL A 158 2.10 -6.25 -4.02
N GLN A 159 2.74 -7.32 -3.55
CA GLN A 159 3.15 -8.44 -4.40
C GLN A 159 1.94 -9.15 -5.03
N ASP A 160 0.88 -9.38 -4.26
CA ASP A 160 -0.38 -9.94 -4.73
C ASP A 160 -1.01 -9.04 -5.79
N GLN A 161 -1.00 -7.71 -5.60
CA GLN A 161 -1.47 -6.76 -6.60
C GLN A 161 -0.66 -6.86 -7.91
N GLU A 162 0.67 -6.93 -7.84
CA GLU A 162 1.55 -7.04 -9.01
C GLU A 162 1.37 -8.39 -9.73
N SER A 163 1.25 -9.47 -8.98
CA SER A 163 0.98 -10.81 -9.48
C SER A 163 -0.37 -10.87 -10.21
N LEU A 164 -1.43 -10.38 -9.58
CA LEU A 164 -2.78 -10.32 -10.17
C LEU A 164 -2.81 -9.41 -11.39
N ARG A 165 -2.12 -8.26 -11.35
CA ARG A 165 -1.99 -7.36 -12.49
C ARG A 165 -1.28 -8.05 -13.66
N SER A 166 -0.19 -8.76 -13.39
CA SER A 166 0.58 -9.49 -14.42
C SER A 166 -0.25 -10.62 -15.03
N SER A 167 -0.95 -11.39 -14.20
CA SER A 167 -1.87 -12.45 -14.62
C SER A 167 -3.02 -11.91 -15.48
N LEU A 168 -3.64 -10.78 -15.08
CA LEU A 168 -4.67 -10.10 -15.85
C LEU A 168 -4.15 -9.63 -17.21
N LEU A 169 -2.98 -8.99 -17.24
CA LEU A 169 -2.36 -8.56 -18.49
C LEU A 169 -2.04 -9.76 -19.39
N GLN A 170 -1.51 -10.85 -18.84
CA GLN A 170 -1.23 -12.06 -19.61
C GLN A 170 -2.50 -12.68 -20.20
N CYS A 171 -3.62 -12.70 -19.47
CA CYS A 171 -4.91 -13.14 -19.99
C CYS A 171 -5.43 -12.25 -21.13
N LEU A 172 -5.16 -10.94 -21.05
CA LEU A 172 -5.49 -10.00 -22.12
C LEU A 172 -4.55 -10.12 -23.34
N TYR A 173 -3.27 -10.44 -23.12
CA TYR A 173 -2.27 -10.56 -24.19
C TYR A 173 -2.35 -11.90 -24.94
N TRP A 174 -2.50 -13.03 -24.25
CA TRP A 174 -2.76 -14.32 -24.92
C TRP A 174 -3.98 -14.23 -25.83
N LYS A 175 -4.94 -13.39 -25.47
CA LYS A 175 -6.12 -13.13 -26.28
C LYS A 175 -5.80 -12.36 -27.58
N SER A 176 -4.81 -11.48 -27.57
CA SER A 176 -4.36 -10.77 -28.79
C SER A 176 -3.63 -11.69 -29.78
N GLU A 177 -2.98 -12.76 -29.31
CA GLU A 177 -2.29 -13.73 -30.17
C GLU A 177 -3.22 -14.84 -30.68
N GLU A 178 -4.27 -15.23 -29.92
CA GLU A 178 -5.28 -16.17 -30.43
C GLU A 178 -6.16 -15.56 -31.53
N ASP A 179 -6.41 -14.24 -31.50
CA ASP A 179 -7.11 -13.53 -32.59
C ASP A 179 -6.22 -13.31 -33.85
N ALA A 180 -4.89 -13.31 -33.69
CA ALA A 180 -3.93 -13.20 -34.79
C ALA A 180 -3.49 -14.56 -35.38
N GLY A 181 -3.75 -15.67 -34.68
CA GLY A 181 -3.22 -17.00 -35.00
C GLY A 181 -4.14 -17.95 -35.79
N ALA A 182 -5.33 -17.50 -36.20
CA ALA A 182 -6.31 -18.34 -36.90
C ALA A 182 -6.39 -18.12 -38.43
N GLY A 183 -5.27 -17.74 -39.06
CA GLY A 183 -5.18 -17.67 -40.53
C GLY A 183 -3.73 -17.75 -41.02
N GLY A 184 -3.29 -18.93 -41.46
CA GLY A 184 -2.07 -19.02 -42.27
C GLY A 184 -1.25 -20.29 -42.07
N ALA A 185 -1.72 -21.40 -42.65
CA ALA A 185 -0.78 -22.33 -43.27
C ALA A 185 -0.61 -21.88 -44.72
N MET A 186 0.52 -21.27 -45.06
CA MET A 186 1.24 -21.42 -46.34
C MET A 186 2.29 -20.32 -46.52
N ALA A 187 3.51 -20.80 -46.80
CA ALA A 187 4.47 -20.23 -47.75
C ALA A 187 4.59 -18.70 -47.82
N GLY A 188 5.72 -18.19 -47.28
CA GLY A 188 6.30 -16.96 -47.78
C GLY A 188 6.73 -17.12 -49.25
N LEU A 189 5.87 -16.68 -50.16
CA LEU A 189 6.27 -16.05 -51.41
C LEU A 189 5.60 -14.68 -51.46
N ALA A 190 6.45 -13.69 -51.69
CA ALA A 190 6.21 -12.26 -51.86
C ALA A 190 4.89 -11.85 -52.54
N GLY A 191 4.35 -10.70 -52.13
CA GLY A 191 3.38 -9.95 -52.93
C GLY A 191 2.64 -8.88 -52.14
N ASP A 192 2.95 -7.62 -52.45
CA ASP A 192 2.35 -6.38 -51.92
C ASP A 192 0.81 -6.35 -51.94
N SER A 193 0.19 -5.69 -50.97
CA SER A 193 -0.63 -4.46 -51.16
C SER A 193 -1.61 -4.18 -50.02
N GLU A 194 -1.68 -2.89 -49.67
CA GLU A 194 -2.80 -2.15 -49.07
C GLU A 194 -3.22 -2.42 -47.61
N THR A 195 -2.71 -1.55 -46.75
CA THR A 195 -3.02 -1.37 -45.33
C THR A 195 -4.15 -0.34 -45.17
N HIS A 196 -5.35 -0.78 -44.81
CA HIS A 196 -6.44 0.07 -44.29
C HIS A 196 -7.27 -0.72 -43.24
N PRO A 197 -8.09 -0.08 -42.40
CA PRO A 197 -7.73 0.67 -41.20
C PRO A 197 -8.46 0.10 -39.96
N TYR A 198 -7.76 -0.24 -38.88
CA TYR A 198 -8.46 -0.63 -37.64
C TYR A 198 -8.97 0.60 -36.87
N VAL A 199 -10.27 0.60 -36.58
CA VAL A 199 -10.94 1.55 -35.67
C VAL A 199 -10.39 1.32 -34.26
N SER A 200 -9.63 2.28 -33.73
CA SER A 200 -9.17 2.23 -32.34
C SER A 200 -10.32 2.61 -31.41
N PHE A 201 -10.81 1.65 -30.61
CA PHE A 201 -11.62 1.98 -29.44
C PHE A 201 -10.69 2.30 -28.28
N THR A 202 -10.62 3.59 -27.93
CA THR A 202 -9.91 4.06 -26.74
C THR A 202 -10.83 3.85 -25.54
N ILE A 203 -10.51 2.89 -24.67
CA ILE A 203 -11.18 2.76 -23.38
C ILE A 203 -10.41 3.63 -22.39
N ASN A 204 -10.96 4.82 -22.09
CA ASN A 204 -10.49 5.64 -20.99
C ASN A 204 -10.90 4.98 -19.67
N LEU A 205 -9.93 4.51 -18.89
CA LEU A 205 -10.15 4.19 -17.48
C LEU A 205 -10.05 5.50 -16.68
N ALA A 206 -11.20 6.00 -16.25
CA ALA A 206 -11.33 6.98 -15.16
C ALA A 206 -11.43 6.25 -13.81
#